data_AF-A0A2V3JBH6-F1
#
_entry.id   AF-A0A2V3JBH6-F1
#
_cell.length_a   1.000
_cell.length_b   1.000
_cell.length_c   1.000
_cell.angle_alpha   90.00
_cell.angle_beta   90.00
_cell.angle_gamma   90.00
#
_symmetry.space_group_name_H-M   'P 1'
#
loop_
_entity.id
_entity.type
_entity.pdbx_description
1 polymer ?
#
loop_
_entity_poly.entity_id
_entity_poly.type
_entity_poly.pdbx_seq_one_letter_code
_entity_poly.pdbx_strand_id
1 'polypeptide(L)'
;MKMKEKEKKERGEKRNNGSSGRARRREAVIFTGLTCVFVCGFVFAAVGTPPPTAAGAEGAEGGGGAGGGKTWYVDDDGSTNAWDNGTTDGGNYWSDHACTGNPSDGSEPYEIDADSTDRYPFEDVSWWAAPPPLPTLPPPSKPAVTIATDKTEYSPSGKGKTIGYFTVSGDEICLEERKPIVYFFGSEGCGYCKWEHPVFLSVTSRFGDFISLHDNMGNFSADKEIFEKYNPGGSVPTLVLGCKYYRPGAGTSIGEEQEAKVLTALICDLTDSKPVEVCSDPEVEDLMKKNTMNLTDEMKITIGLKNPTSSPVNAYFVWNLSLPDYGYEWTMMVVPLAPLPAEFEQCYNFSLLIPDWGAVGFNASWTVALLEETAPYETICEDSADWRYVPAGSGRGVVEEEGGVKPAEVGEELKRRVEEEGVELPF
;
A
#
# COMPACT_ATOMS: atom_id res chain seq x y z
N MET A 1 52.27 -28.28 45.34
CA MET A 1 52.90 -29.60 45.03
C MET A 1 51.89 -30.38 44.18
N LYS A 2 52.20 -30.76 42.93
CA LYS A 2 52.89 -32.02 42.52
C LYS A 2 52.09 -33.27 42.94
N MET A 3 51.78 -34.28 42.11
CA MET A 3 51.98 -34.58 40.67
C MET A 3 50.72 -35.36 40.21
N LYS A 4 50.19 -35.29 38.98
CA LYS A 4 50.72 -35.72 37.66
C LYS A 4 51.08 -37.22 37.53
N GLU A 5 50.66 -37.78 36.40
CA GLU A 5 51.36 -38.77 35.56
C GLU A 5 51.02 -40.27 35.68
N LYS A 6 50.33 -40.79 34.64
CA LYS A 6 50.75 -42.03 33.96
C LYS A 6 50.28 -42.08 32.50
N GLU A 7 51.23 -41.97 31.57
CA GLU A 7 51.02 -42.19 30.14
C GLU A 7 51.28 -43.66 29.75
N LYS A 8 50.51 -44.16 28.77
CA LYS A 8 50.96 -44.85 27.52
C LYS A 8 49.69 -45.37 26.81
N LYS A 9 49.31 -44.90 25.61
CA LYS A 9 50.00 -44.89 24.30
C LYS A 9 50.07 -46.29 23.68
N GLU A 10 49.16 -46.54 22.75
CA GLU A 10 49.43 -47.39 21.59
C GLU A 10 48.76 -46.80 20.34
N ARG A 11 49.36 -47.03 19.16
CA ARG A 11 49.07 -46.32 17.91
C ARG A 11 49.01 -47.36 16.79
N GLY A 12 47.85 -47.52 16.15
CA GLY A 12 47.62 -48.50 15.09
C GLY A 12 47.08 -47.84 13.82
N GLU A 13 47.89 -47.82 12.77
CA GLU A 13 47.64 -47.15 11.50
C GLU A 13 47.04 -48.11 10.47
N LYS A 14 46.05 -47.68 9.67
CA LYS A 14 45.75 -48.33 8.37
C LYS A 14 45.08 -47.41 7.35
N ARG A 15 45.64 -47.49 6.14
CA ARG A 15 45.57 -46.59 4.97
C ARG A 15 44.21 -46.54 4.23
N ASN A 16 44.00 -45.37 3.62
CA ASN A 16 43.44 -45.08 2.28
C ASN A 16 42.86 -46.24 1.45
N ASN A 17 41.71 -45.95 0.83
CA ASN A 17 41.56 -46.08 -0.62
C ASN A 17 40.60 -45.00 -1.15
N GLY A 18 40.86 -44.44 -2.33
CA GLY A 18 40.06 -43.36 -2.93
C GLY A 18 39.27 -43.80 -4.16
N SER A 19 38.30 -42.99 -4.56
CA SER A 19 37.66 -43.04 -5.88
C SER A 19 37.21 -41.63 -6.30
N SER A 20 37.27 -41.32 -7.61
CA SER A 20 37.02 -39.98 -8.16
C SER A 20 35.55 -39.76 -8.55
N GLY A 21 35.10 -38.50 -8.59
CA GLY A 21 33.66 -38.19 -8.75
C GLY A 21 33.28 -36.76 -9.16
N ARG A 22 34.00 -36.18 -10.13
CA ARG A 22 33.59 -35.09 -11.06
C ARG A 22 32.65 -33.95 -10.58
N ALA A 23 33.21 -32.74 -10.61
CA ALA A 23 32.59 -31.44 -10.34
C ALA A 23 31.21 -31.11 -10.96
N ARG A 24 30.46 -30.26 -10.23
CA ARG A 24 29.79 -29.08 -10.79
C ARG A 24 30.02 -27.86 -9.88
N ARG A 25 30.64 -26.81 -10.40
CA ARG A 25 30.55 -25.47 -9.80
C ARG A 25 29.15 -24.91 -10.08
N ARG A 26 28.56 -24.24 -9.10
CA ARG A 26 27.63 -23.13 -9.34
C ARG A 26 28.26 -21.90 -8.68
N GLU A 27 28.31 -20.82 -9.43
CA GLU A 27 28.95 -19.58 -9.00
C GLU A 27 27.98 -18.81 -8.13
N ALA A 28 28.43 -18.41 -6.94
CA ALA A 28 27.76 -17.39 -6.14
C ALA A 28 28.26 -16.03 -6.63
N VAL A 29 27.40 -15.29 -7.33
CA VAL A 29 27.70 -13.90 -7.72
C VAL A 29 27.51 -13.03 -6.48
N ILE A 30 28.63 -12.61 -5.88
CA ILE A 30 28.63 -11.60 -4.83
C ILE A 30 28.58 -10.24 -5.52
N PHE A 31 27.42 -9.59 -5.50
CA PHE A 31 27.32 -8.17 -5.84
C PHE A 31 27.64 -7.32 -4.60
N THR A 32 28.87 -6.84 -4.51
CA THR A 32 29.22 -5.74 -3.60
C THR A 32 28.68 -4.43 -4.17
N GLY A 33 27.49 -4.03 -3.72
CA GLY A 33 26.86 -2.73 -4.04
C GLY A 33 27.21 -1.67 -3.00
N LEU A 34 27.68 -0.52 -3.45
CA LEU A 34 28.25 0.55 -2.62
C LEU A 34 27.15 1.37 -1.91
N THR A 35 27.19 1.46 -0.58
CA THR A 35 26.32 2.38 0.19
C THR A 35 26.86 3.81 0.11
N CYS A 36 26.26 4.65 -0.74
CA CYS A 36 26.46 6.10 -0.70
C CYS A 36 25.40 6.75 0.20
N VAL A 37 25.83 7.21 1.37
CA VAL A 37 25.03 8.07 2.25
C VAL A 37 24.96 9.48 1.65
N PHE A 38 23.80 9.86 1.11
CA PHE A 38 23.53 11.25 0.73
C PHE A 38 22.78 11.97 1.86
N VAL A 39 23.52 12.79 2.61
CA VAL A 39 22.93 13.82 3.48
C VAL A 39 23.04 15.15 2.74
N CYS A 40 21.91 15.69 2.28
CA CYS A 40 21.79 17.06 1.81
C CYS A 40 20.46 17.64 2.29
N GLY A 41 20.50 18.48 3.33
CA GLY A 41 19.35 19.30 3.71
C GLY A 41 19.16 20.44 2.72
N PHE A 42 17.91 20.66 2.29
CA PHE A 42 17.56 21.79 1.43
C PHE A 42 17.07 22.98 2.25
N VAL A 43 17.71 24.13 2.06
CA VAL A 43 17.24 25.43 2.57
C VAL A 43 16.78 26.25 1.37
N PHE A 44 15.47 26.53 1.29
CA PHE A 44 14.92 27.40 0.25
C PHE A 44 15.17 28.88 0.57
N ALA A 45 15.58 29.65 -0.43
CA ALA A 45 15.66 31.11 -0.41
C ALA A 45 15.04 31.68 -1.69
N ALA A 46 14.24 32.74 -1.59
CA ALA A 46 13.37 33.23 -2.67
C ALA A 46 13.72 34.64 -3.19
N VAL A 47 14.01 34.77 -4.50
CA VAL A 47 14.02 35.99 -5.37
C VAL A 47 13.95 35.54 -6.85
N GLY A 48 13.29 36.17 -7.83
CA GLY A 48 12.29 37.26 -7.76
C GLY A 48 12.20 38.19 -9.01
N THR A 49 11.19 37.99 -9.88
CA THR A 49 10.66 38.96 -10.89
C THR A 49 11.51 39.21 -12.18
N PRO A 50 10.99 39.81 -13.30
CA PRO A 50 11.04 39.14 -14.63
C PRO A 50 11.59 40.02 -15.81
N PRO A 51 10.99 40.09 -17.03
CA PRO A 51 11.55 39.59 -18.29
C PRO A 51 12.01 40.70 -19.27
N PRO A 52 12.36 40.34 -20.54
CA PRO A 52 11.74 41.07 -21.66
C PRO A 52 11.31 40.19 -22.86
N THR A 53 10.75 40.85 -23.88
CA THR A 53 9.82 40.33 -24.90
C THR A 53 10.33 40.35 -26.37
N ALA A 54 9.62 39.60 -27.23
CA ALA A 54 9.17 39.96 -28.60
C ALA A 54 9.91 39.49 -29.87
N ALA A 55 9.10 39.37 -30.94
CA ALA A 55 9.37 39.11 -32.37
C ALA A 55 9.87 37.68 -32.74
N GLY A 56 9.41 37.04 -33.84
CA GLY A 56 8.41 37.40 -34.85
C GLY A 56 8.90 37.11 -36.29
N ALA A 57 8.16 36.31 -37.08
CA ALA A 57 8.41 36.12 -38.53
C ALA A 57 7.19 35.51 -39.25
N GLU A 58 6.97 35.89 -40.51
CA GLU A 58 5.85 35.48 -41.38
C GLU A 58 6.27 34.45 -42.45
N GLY A 59 5.31 33.65 -42.92
CA GLY A 59 5.08 33.39 -44.36
C GLY A 59 5.90 32.30 -45.09
N ALA A 60 5.18 31.33 -45.69
CA ALA A 60 5.36 30.88 -47.08
C ALA A 60 4.26 29.88 -47.50
N GLU A 61 3.67 30.06 -48.69
CA GLU A 61 2.76 29.11 -49.34
C GLU A 61 3.51 28.10 -50.24
N GLY A 62 2.87 26.97 -50.57
CA GLY A 62 3.31 26.07 -51.65
C GLY A 62 2.51 24.76 -51.68
N GLY A 63 1.66 24.57 -52.69
CA GLY A 63 0.73 23.43 -52.78
C GLY A 63 0.97 22.45 -53.94
N GLY A 64 0.09 21.46 -54.07
CA GLY A 64 -0.12 20.67 -55.30
C GLY A 64 -0.12 19.14 -55.14
N GLY A 65 -1.24 18.48 -55.47
CA GLY A 65 -1.33 17.02 -55.64
C GLY A 65 -2.74 16.44 -55.44
N ALA A 66 -3.45 16.10 -56.52
CA ALA A 66 -4.84 15.62 -56.49
C ALA A 66 -5.00 14.11 -56.78
N GLY A 67 -6.13 13.51 -56.36
CA GLY A 67 -6.31 12.04 -56.39
C GLY A 67 -7.74 11.45 -56.42
N GLY A 68 -8.73 12.15 -57.01
CA GLY A 68 -9.93 11.57 -57.70
C GLY A 68 -10.95 10.66 -56.97
N GLY A 69 -12.24 11.04 -57.01
CA GLY A 69 -13.36 10.12 -56.73
C GLY A 69 -14.77 10.73 -56.76
N LYS A 70 -15.44 10.73 -57.93
CA LYS A 70 -16.88 10.99 -58.22
C LYS A 70 -17.57 12.19 -57.55
N THR A 71 -18.08 13.09 -58.40
CA THR A 71 -18.82 14.30 -58.01
C THR A 71 -20.25 14.26 -58.53
N TRP A 72 -21.22 14.48 -57.64
CA TRP A 72 -22.57 14.92 -58.03
C TRP A 72 -22.58 16.45 -57.96
N TYR A 73 -22.98 17.11 -59.04
CA TYR A 73 -23.10 18.56 -59.10
C TYR A 73 -24.53 18.93 -59.51
N VAL A 74 -25.04 20.02 -58.94
CA VAL A 74 -26.15 20.79 -59.51
C VAL A 74 -25.54 21.77 -60.50
N ASP A 75 -26.18 21.95 -61.66
CA ASP A 75 -25.82 22.92 -62.70
C ASP A 75 -26.96 23.95 -62.76
N ASP A 76 -26.66 25.26 -62.72
CA ASP A 76 -27.67 26.32 -62.83
C ASP A 76 -27.66 26.93 -64.24
N ASP A 77 -28.85 27.15 -64.81
CA ASP A 77 -29.03 27.79 -66.11
C ASP A 77 -28.86 29.32 -65.99
N GLY A 78 -27.61 29.73 -65.81
CA GLY A 78 -27.16 31.06 -66.24
C GLY A 78 -27.33 32.22 -65.26
N SER A 79 -27.41 31.99 -63.95
CA SER A 79 -27.43 33.07 -62.95
C SER A 79 -26.36 32.93 -61.86
N THR A 80 -25.75 34.04 -61.43
CA THR A 80 -24.86 34.05 -60.25
C THR A 80 -25.69 34.17 -58.98
N ASN A 81 -26.13 33.03 -58.46
CA ASN A 81 -26.66 32.90 -57.10
C ASN A 81 -25.54 32.43 -56.13
N ALA A 82 -25.67 32.76 -54.85
CA ALA A 82 -24.58 32.68 -53.86
C ALA A 82 -24.40 31.28 -53.23
N TRP A 83 -24.60 30.22 -54.01
CA TRP A 83 -24.64 28.82 -53.54
C TRP A 83 -23.27 28.13 -53.48
N ASP A 84 -22.20 28.79 -53.95
CA ASP A 84 -20.88 28.20 -54.17
C ASP A 84 -19.93 28.20 -52.95
N ASN A 85 -20.44 28.55 -51.75
CA ASN A 85 -19.64 28.68 -50.53
C ASN A 85 -20.04 27.70 -49.40
N GLY A 86 -20.89 26.70 -49.71
CA GLY A 86 -21.21 25.57 -48.83
C GLY A 86 -20.34 24.33 -49.10
N THR A 87 -20.28 23.39 -48.15
CA THR A 87 -19.55 22.13 -48.33
C THR A 87 -20.31 21.17 -49.25
N THR A 88 -19.61 20.42 -50.10
CA THR A 88 -20.22 19.50 -51.08
C THR A 88 -20.90 18.26 -50.48
N ASP A 89 -20.78 18.03 -49.17
CA ASP A 89 -21.45 16.96 -48.43
C ASP A 89 -22.45 17.57 -47.42
N GLY A 90 -23.71 17.12 -47.49
CA GLY A 90 -24.81 17.58 -46.64
C GLY A 90 -25.78 18.53 -47.33
N GLY A 91 -26.99 18.05 -47.63
CA GLY A 91 -28.08 18.86 -48.17
C GLY A 91 -28.78 19.70 -47.09
N ASN A 92 -29.63 20.62 -47.54
CA ASN A 92 -30.21 21.68 -46.73
C ASN A 92 -31.35 21.23 -45.81
N TYR A 93 -31.71 22.03 -44.80
CA TYR A 93 -32.78 21.74 -43.83
C TYR A 93 -33.96 22.72 -43.93
N TRP A 94 -35.19 22.21 -43.86
CA TRP A 94 -36.43 22.98 -43.82
C TRP A 94 -37.23 22.76 -42.52
N SER A 95 -37.87 23.82 -42.03
CA SER A 95 -38.44 23.90 -40.67
C SER A 95 -39.66 23.01 -40.40
N ASP A 96 -40.24 22.39 -41.42
CA ASP A 96 -41.34 21.43 -41.35
C ASP A 96 -40.89 19.97 -41.56
N HIS A 97 -39.57 19.72 -41.67
CA HIS A 97 -39.03 18.36 -41.74
C HIS A 97 -39.04 17.67 -40.37
N ALA A 98 -39.60 16.45 -40.31
CA ALA A 98 -39.77 15.69 -39.07
C ALA A 98 -38.70 14.60 -38.87
N CYS A 99 -37.44 14.90 -39.19
CA CYS A 99 -36.31 13.98 -39.02
C CYS A 99 -35.20 14.62 -38.17
N THR A 100 -34.70 13.88 -37.19
CA THR A 100 -33.53 14.27 -36.39
C THR A 100 -32.23 13.80 -37.06
N GLY A 101 -31.33 14.71 -37.40
CA GLY A 101 -30.04 14.41 -38.04
C GLY A 101 -29.85 15.08 -39.40
N ASN A 102 -28.78 14.71 -40.13
CA ASN A 102 -28.51 15.26 -41.47
C ASN A 102 -29.65 14.86 -42.42
N PRO A 103 -30.40 15.82 -43.03
CA PRO A 103 -31.57 15.52 -43.84
C PRO A 103 -31.24 14.81 -45.17
N SER A 104 -29.97 14.73 -45.57
CA SER A 104 -29.54 14.02 -46.77
C SER A 104 -29.09 12.58 -46.46
N ASP A 105 -30.04 11.69 -46.15
CA ASP A 105 -29.85 10.24 -46.35
C ASP A 105 -30.08 9.81 -47.81
N GLY A 106 -30.48 10.77 -48.66
CA GLY A 106 -30.38 10.71 -50.12
C GLY A 106 -31.64 10.24 -50.85
N SER A 107 -32.82 10.31 -50.22
CA SER A 107 -34.08 9.87 -50.85
C SER A 107 -34.68 10.87 -51.86
N GLU A 108 -34.97 12.13 -51.51
CA GLU A 108 -35.58 13.12 -52.43
C GLU A 108 -35.14 14.58 -52.14
N PRO A 109 -34.69 15.38 -53.14
CA PRO A 109 -34.51 16.82 -53.00
C PRO A 109 -35.80 17.60 -53.31
N TYR A 110 -36.06 18.68 -52.58
CA TYR A 110 -37.15 19.63 -52.90
C TYR A 110 -36.66 20.74 -53.84
N GLU A 111 -37.43 21.05 -54.89
CA GLU A 111 -37.25 22.27 -55.69
C GLU A 111 -37.84 23.47 -54.95
N ILE A 112 -37.08 24.57 -54.89
CA ILE A 112 -37.53 25.88 -54.41
C ILE A 112 -37.44 26.92 -55.54
N ASP A 113 -38.24 27.98 -55.46
CA ASP A 113 -38.30 29.02 -56.50
C ASP A 113 -37.12 30.00 -56.45
N ALA A 114 -36.90 30.67 -57.58
CA ALA A 114 -35.66 31.40 -57.88
C ALA A 114 -35.38 32.64 -57.00
N ASP A 115 -36.34 33.09 -56.19
CA ASP A 115 -36.22 34.18 -55.22
C ASP A 115 -36.27 33.73 -53.74
N SER A 116 -36.39 32.43 -53.46
CA SER A 116 -36.26 31.87 -52.11
C SER A 116 -34.80 31.81 -51.65
N THR A 117 -34.52 32.28 -50.43
CA THR A 117 -33.18 32.25 -49.83
C THR A 117 -33.14 31.28 -48.65
N ASP A 118 -32.42 30.17 -48.81
CA ASP A 118 -32.08 29.28 -47.71
C ASP A 118 -31.10 29.97 -46.74
N ARG A 119 -31.23 29.65 -45.45
CA ARG A 119 -30.39 30.18 -44.37
C ARG A 119 -29.78 29.10 -43.49
N TYR A 120 -30.19 27.83 -43.61
CA TYR A 120 -29.86 26.80 -42.62
C TYR A 120 -29.55 25.44 -43.28
N PRO A 121 -28.28 25.12 -43.54
CA PRO A 121 -27.87 23.78 -44.00
C PRO A 121 -27.98 22.69 -42.91
N PHE A 122 -28.40 23.03 -41.68
CA PHE A 122 -28.53 22.11 -40.55
C PHE A 122 -29.79 22.44 -39.72
N GLU A 123 -30.27 21.46 -38.95
CA GLU A 123 -31.44 21.58 -38.04
C GLU A 123 -31.28 22.70 -36.99
N ASP A 124 -30.04 23.05 -36.61
CA ASP A 124 -29.73 24.06 -35.59
C ASP A 124 -29.16 25.34 -36.20
N VAL A 125 -29.85 26.45 -35.91
CA VAL A 125 -29.62 27.85 -36.35
C VAL A 125 -28.22 28.40 -36.00
N SER A 126 -27.44 27.68 -35.19
CA SER A 126 -26.17 28.15 -34.60
C SER A 126 -24.89 27.51 -35.14
N TRP A 127 -24.96 26.44 -35.95
CA TRP A 127 -23.78 25.61 -36.30
C TRP A 127 -22.84 26.19 -37.37
N TRP A 128 -23.29 27.20 -38.10
CA TRP A 128 -22.51 27.99 -39.07
C TRP A 128 -21.52 28.99 -38.43
N ALA A 129 -21.64 29.27 -37.12
CA ALA A 129 -20.56 29.94 -36.41
C ALA A 129 -19.36 28.98 -36.39
N ALA A 130 -18.22 29.41 -36.95
CA ALA A 130 -17.00 28.60 -37.02
C ALA A 130 -16.79 27.88 -35.68
N PRO A 131 -16.64 26.54 -35.67
CA PRO A 131 -16.69 25.78 -34.43
C PRO A 131 -15.67 26.38 -33.47
N PRO A 132 -16.02 26.58 -32.18
CA PRO A 132 -15.02 26.96 -31.20
C PRO A 132 -13.87 25.95 -31.35
N PRO A 133 -12.61 26.42 -31.39
CA PRO A 133 -11.48 25.53 -31.67
C PRO A 133 -11.64 24.30 -30.78
N LEU A 134 -11.73 23.12 -31.43
CA LEU A 134 -11.94 21.80 -30.81
C LEU A 134 -11.31 21.86 -29.43
N PRO A 135 -12.10 21.79 -28.33
CA PRO A 135 -11.61 22.18 -27.02
C PRO A 135 -10.31 21.44 -26.82
N THR A 136 -9.20 22.18 -26.87
CA THR A 136 -7.88 21.58 -26.75
C THR A 136 -7.95 20.89 -25.42
N LEU A 137 -7.93 19.55 -25.42
CA LEU A 137 -7.94 18.77 -24.20
C LEU A 137 -6.89 19.45 -23.32
N PRO A 138 -7.27 19.97 -22.13
CA PRO A 138 -6.30 20.67 -21.29
C PRO A 138 -5.10 19.73 -21.20
N PRO A 139 -3.89 20.23 -21.52
CA PRO A 139 -2.77 19.38 -21.90
C PRO A 139 -2.67 18.23 -20.92
N PRO A 140 -2.62 16.98 -21.41
CA PRO A 140 -2.84 15.79 -20.59
C PRO A 140 -2.07 15.96 -19.29
N SER A 141 -2.78 15.90 -18.17
CA SER A 141 -2.26 16.35 -16.88
C SER A 141 -0.88 15.76 -16.64
N LYS A 142 0.03 16.51 -16.01
CA LYS A 142 1.28 15.90 -15.57
C LYS A 142 0.98 14.63 -14.75
N PRO A 143 1.85 13.60 -14.80
CA PRO A 143 1.71 12.45 -13.92
C PRO A 143 1.48 12.89 -12.48
N ALA A 144 0.52 12.25 -11.82
CA ALA A 144 0.04 12.64 -10.51
C ALA A 144 0.15 11.47 -9.53
N VAL A 145 0.40 11.83 -8.28
CA VAL A 145 0.35 10.92 -7.13
C VAL A 145 -0.67 11.47 -6.15
N THR A 146 -1.37 10.59 -5.44
CA THR A 146 -2.21 10.96 -4.30
C THR A 146 -1.93 10.07 -3.10
N ILE A 147 -2.22 10.56 -1.90
CA ILE A 147 -2.22 9.76 -0.67
C ILE A 147 -3.41 10.11 0.20
N ALA A 148 -4.04 9.08 0.76
CA ALA A 148 -5.12 9.22 1.73
C ALA A 148 -4.96 8.19 2.86
N THR A 149 -5.44 8.56 4.05
CA THR A 149 -5.64 7.66 5.19
C THR A 149 -7.13 7.43 5.42
N ASP A 150 -7.54 6.29 5.98
CA ASP A 150 -8.96 6.01 6.26
C ASP A 150 -9.56 6.91 7.36
N LYS A 151 -8.71 7.50 8.20
CA LYS A 151 -9.04 8.43 9.28
C LYS A 151 -7.96 9.49 9.42
N THR A 152 -8.28 10.55 10.17
CA THR A 152 -7.33 11.61 10.57
C THR A 152 -6.86 11.46 12.02
N GLU A 153 -7.42 10.52 12.78
CA GLU A 153 -7.06 10.26 14.17
C GLU A 153 -6.90 8.75 14.40
N TYR A 154 -5.77 8.37 14.99
CA TYR A 154 -5.42 6.99 15.31
C TYR A 154 -5.07 6.88 16.79
N SER A 155 -5.62 5.88 17.47
CA SER A 155 -5.45 5.71 18.91
C SER A 155 -5.23 4.26 19.29
N PRO A 156 -4.33 3.94 20.23
CA PRO A 156 -4.17 2.57 20.71
C PRO A 156 -5.38 2.08 21.54
N SER A 157 -6.50 2.82 21.57
CA SER A 157 -7.72 2.58 22.36
C SER A 157 -8.59 1.39 21.92
N GLY A 158 -8.12 0.52 21.04
CA GLY A 158 -8.73 -0.80 20.89
C GLY A 158 -8.38 -1.71 22.07
N LYS A 159 -8.96 -2.91 22.13
CA LYS A 159 -8.30 -3.99 22.88
C LYS A 159 -7.01 -4.29 22.12
N GLY A 160 -5.85 -4.04 22.75
CA GLY A 160 -4.52 -4.14 22.11
C GLY A 160 -4.41 -5.41 21.27
N LYS A 161 -3.98 -5.34 20.01
CA LYS A 161 -3.50 -6.55 19.33
C LYS A 161 -2.01 -6.73 19.62
N THR A 162 -1.53 -7.95 19.47
CA THR A 162 -0.11 -8.30 19.54
C THR A 162 0.24 -9.24 18.37
N ILE A 163 1.45 -9.79 18.38
CA ILE A 163 1.97 -10.74 17.41
C ILE A 163 0.97 -11.87 17.08
N GLY A 164 0.88 -12.22 15.79
CA GLY A 164 -0.10 -13.17 15.25
C GLY A 164 -1.57 -12.82 15.50
N TYR A 165 -1.90 -11.53 15.62
CA TYR A 165 -3.27 -11.01 15.75
C TYR A 165 -4.00 -11.43 17.04
N PHE A 166 -3.28 -11.88 18.07
CA PHE A 166 -3.85 -12.06 19.41
C PHE A 166 -4.31 -10.73 19.98
N THR A 167 -5.40 -10.75 20.75
CA THR A 167 -5.96 -9.61 21.47
C THR A 167 -5.53 -9.66 22.94
N VAL A 168 -5.10 -8.53 23.47
CA VAL A 168 -4.74 -8.27 24.86
C VAL A 168 -6.02 -7.89 25.61
N SER A 169 -6.36 -8.66 26.63
CA SER A 169 -7.62 -8.51 27.38
C SER A 169 -7.60 -7.37 28.40
N GLY A 170 -6.42 -7.06 28.95
CA GLY A 170 -6.24 -6.21 30.13
C GLY A 170 -6.53 -6.92 31.47
N ASP A 171 -6.87 -8.21 31.44
CA ASP A 171 -7.03 -9.04 32.64
C ASP A 171 -5.68 -9.41 33.25
N GLU A 172 -5.66 -9.71 34.55
CA GLU A 172 -4.51 -10.35 35.21
C GLU A 172 -4.25 -11.75 34.64
N ILE A 173 -2.99 -12.21 34.70
CA ILE A 173 -2.63 -13.54 34.23
C ILE A 173 -3.36 -14.58 35.08
N CYS A 174 -4.24 -15.38 34.47
CA CYS A 174 -4.93 -16.44 35.19
C CYS A 174 -4.00 -17.64 35.41
N LEU A 175 -4.00 -18.14 36.64
CA LEU A 175 -3.10 -19.18 37.12
C LEU A 175 -3.90 -20.36 37.69
N GLU A 176 -3.50 -21.58 37.33
CA GLU A 176 -3.90 -22.81 38.01
C GLU A 176 -2.65 -23.43 38.64
N GLU A 177 -2.71 -23.77 39.93
CA GLU A 177 -1.55 -24.27 40.70
C GLU A 177 -0.27 -23.38 40.59
N ARG A 178 -0.44 -22.06 40.36
CA ARG A 178 0.60 -21.05 40.08
C ARG A 178 1.25 -21.13 38.68
N LYS A 179 0.67 -21.89 37.76
CA LYS A 179 1.08 -21.98 36.36
C LYS A 179 0.09 -21.18 35.47
N PRO A 180 0.54 -20.39 34.49
CA PRO A 180 -0.36 -19.76 33.52
C PRO A 180 -1.23 -20.79 32.81
N ILE A 181 -2.54 -20.51 32.72
CA ILE A 181 -3.49 -21.42 32.06
C ILE A 181 -3.55 -21.13 30.57
N VAL A 182 -3.44 -22.17 29.74
CA VAL A 182 -3.42 -22.08 28.28
C VAL A 182 -4.55 -22.95 27.72
N TYR A 183 -5.55 -22.31 27.11
CA TYR A 183 -6.77 -22.94 26.59
C TYR A 183 -6.76 -23.03 25.06
N PHE A 184 -7.25 -24.15 24.53
CA PHE A 184 -7.66 -24.31 23.14
C PHE A 184 -9.11 -24.77 23.06
N PHE A 185 -9.93 -24.06 22.31
CA PHE A 185 -11.32 -24.41 22.04
C PHE A 185 -11.48 -24.75 20.56
N GLY A 186 -11.96 -25.95 20.25
CA GLY A 186 -12.03 -26.45 18.88
C GLY A 186 -13.08 -27.54 18.67
N SER A 187 -13.19 -28.05 17.44
CA SER A 187 -14.08 -29.16 17.10
C SER A 187 -13.50 -30.03 15.99
N GLU A 188 -13.73 -31.34 16.10
CA GLU A 188 -13.45 -32.35 15.07
C GLU A 188 -14.18 -32.11 13.74
N GLY A 189 -15.22 -31.26 13.71
CA GLY A 189 -15.88 -30.84 12.47
C GLY A 189 -15.20 -29.67 11.74
N CYS A 190 -14.25 -28.99 12.38
CA CYS A 190 -13.75 -27.68 11.96
C CYS A 190 -12.36 -27.79 11.29
N GLY A 191 -12.26 -27.39 10.02
CA GLY A 191 -11.02 -27.48 9.23
C GLY A 191 -9.87 -26.66 9.81
N TYR A 192 -10.13 -25.41 10.18
CA TYR A 192 -9.16 -24.53 10.85
C TYR A 192 -8.71 -25.09 12.21
N CYS A 193 -9.61 -25.75 12.95
CA CYS A 193 -9.28 -26.38 14.21
C CYS A 193 -8.31 -27.55 14.03
N LYS A 194 -8.49 -28.36 12.97
CA LYS A 194 -7.56 -29.45 12.62
C LYS A 194 -6.18 -28.99 12.14
N TRP A 195 -6.08 -27.76 11.65
CA TRP A 195 -4.81 -27.13 11.29
C TRP A 195 -4.12 -26.56 12.53
N GLU A 196 -4.85 -25.79 13.34
CA GLU A 196 -4.34 -25.08 14.51
C GLU A 196 -3.95 -26.00 15.68
N HIS A 197 -4.78 -27.02 15.96
CA HIS A 197 -4.62 -27.93 17.11
C HIS A 197 -3.27 -28.66 17.17
N PRO A 198 -2.74 -29.29 16.09
CA PRO A 198 -1.43 -29.93 16.14
C PRO A 198 -0.29 -28.93 16.36
N VAL A 199 -0.40 -27.69 15.84
CA VAL A 199 0.60 -26.63 16.04
C VAL A 199 0.60 -26.19 17.51
N PHE A 200 -0.59 -25.94 18.06
CA PHE A 200 -0.80 -25.58 19.45
C PHE A 200 -0.30 -26.66 20.43
N LEU A 201 -0.62 -27.94 20.17
CA LEU A 201 -0.12 -29.07 20.98
C LEU A 201 1.41 -29.23 20.87
N SER A 202 1.97 -29.07 19.66
CA SER A 202 3.42 -29.09 19.44
C SER A 202 4.11 -28.03 20.29
N VAL A 203 3.63 -26.78 20.27
CA VAL A 203 4.18 -25.68 21.08
C VAL A 203 4.00 -25.94 22.58
N THR A 204 2.77 -26.17 23.05
CA THR A 204 2.46 -26.30 24.49
C THR A 204 3.19 -27.48 25.14
N SER A 205 3.41 -28.58 24.41
CA SER A 205 4.19 -29.73 24.90
C SER A 205 5.64 -29.37 25.29
N ARG A 206 6.23 -28.33 24.69
CA ARG A 206 7.58 -27.84 25.00
C ARG A 206 7.64 -27.08 26.33
N PHE A 207 6.51 -26.58 26.83
CA PHE A 207 6.44 -25.86 28.11
C PHE A 207 6.17 -26.78 29.29
N GLY A 208 5.61 -27.98 29.08
CA GLY A 208 5.44 -29.01 30.10
C GLY A 208 4.87 -28.48 31.41
N ASP A 209 5.64 -28.61 32.50
CA ASP A 209 5.23 -28.18 33.84
C ASP A 209 5.15 -26.66 34.07
N PHE A 210 5.54 -25.82 33.11
CA PHE A 210 5.49 -24.36 33.25
C PHE A 210 4.09 -23.76 33.00
N ILE A 211 3.15 -24.52 32.43
CA ILE A 211 1.76 -24.09 32.15
C ILE A 211 0.74 -25.11 32.68
N SER A 212 -0.52 -24.71 32.83
CA SER A 212 -1.65 -25.65 32.86
C SER A 212 -2.34 -25.63 31.49
N LEU A 213 -2.58 -26.81 30.91
CA LEU A 213 -3.09 -26.97 29.55
C LEU A 213 -4.53 -27.47 29.55
N HIS A 214 -5.43 -26.66 28.99
CA HIS A 214 -6.85 -26.97 28.82
C HIS A 214 -7.16 -27.17 27.34
N ASP A 215 -7.04 -28.41 26.87
CA ASP A 215 -7.44 -28.79 25.51
C ASP A 215 -8.92 -29.18 25.46
N ASN A 216 -9.76 -28.24 25.02
CA ASN A 216 -11.21 -28.39 24.91
C ASN A 216 -11.65 -28.73 23.48
N MET A 217 -10.78 -29.36 22.67
CA MET A 217 -11.13 -29.90 21.36
C MET A 217 -12.33 -30.88 21.47
N GLY A 218 -13.48 -30.47 20.91
CA GLY A 218 -14.72 -31.25 20.94
C GLY A 218 -15.51 -31.21 22.26
N ASN A 219 -15.02 -30.53 23.30
CA ASN A 219 -15.67 -30.44 24.62
C ASN A 219 -16.13 -29.01 24.95
N PHE A 220 -17.22 -28.58 24.30
CA PHE A 220 -17.82 -27.26 24.51
C PHE A 220 -18.47 -27.02 25.90
N SER A 221 -18.52 -28.04 26.76
CA SER A 221 -18.97 -27.91 28.15
C SER A 221 -17.85 -27.58 29.13
N ALA A 222 -16.60 -27.91 28.81
CA ALA A 222 -15.45 -27.53 29.63
C ALA A 222 -15.09 -26.06 29.39
N ASP A 223 -14.73 -25.36 30.48
CA ASP A 223 -14.30 -23.96 30.49
C ASP A 223 -15.22 -22.99 29.72
N LYS A 224 -16.51 -23.30 29.65
CA LYS A 224 -17.51 -22.56 28.86
C LYS A 224 -17.53 -21.07 29.20
N GLU A 225 -17.40 -20.72 30.48
CA GLU A 225 -17.35 -19.32 30.95
C GLU A 225 -16.13 -18.56 30.42
N ILE A 226 -14.99 -19.23 30.25
CA ILE A 226 -13.77 -18.67 29.63
C ILE A 226 -13.99 -18.46 28.13
N PHE A 227 -14.55 -19.46 27.44
CA PHE A 227 -14.86 -19.35 26.01
C PHE A 227 -15.83 -18.20 25.73
N GLU A 228 -16.92 -18.08 26.49
CA GLU A 228 -17.92 -17.01 26.33
C GLU A 228 -17.36 -15.62 26.69
N LYS A 229 -16.42 -15.53 27.66
CA LYS A 229 -15.76 -14.26 28.02
C LYS A 229 -14.88 -13.71 26.88
N TYR A 230 -14.02 -14.55 26.30
CA TYR A 230 -13.03 -14.11 25.31
C TYR A 230 -13.53 -14.22 23.86
N ASN A 231 -14.50 -15.09 23.59
CA ASN A 231 -15.16 -15.19 22.29
C ASN A 231 -16.69 -15.28 22.41
N PRO A 232 -17.37 -14.16 22.73
CA PRO A 232 -18.84 -14.10 22.73
C PRO A 232 -19.48 -14.33 21.34
N GLY A 233 -18.67 -14.33 20.26
CA GLY A 233 -19.11 -14.70 18.91
C GLY A 233 -19.16 -16.22 18.65
N GLY A 234 -18.62 -17.05 19.56
CA GLY A 234 -18.72 -18.51 19.51
C GLY A 234 -17.98 -19.20 18.37
N SER A 235 -17.06 -18.53 17.68
CA SER A 235 -16.26 -19.11 16.59
C SER A 235 -15.17 -20.08 17.09
N VAL A 236 -14.79 -21.05 16.25
CA VAL A 236 -13.68 -21.98 16.53
C VAL A 236 -12.71 -22.08 15.34
N PRO A 237 -11.40 -22.28 15.57
CA PRO A 237 -10.76 -22.42 16.89
C PRO A 237 -10.73 -21.10 17.68
N THR A 238 -10.54 -21.17 18.99
CA THR A 238 -10.21 -20.01 19.83
C THR A 238 -9.11 -20.40 20.80
N LEU A 239 -8.07 -19.57 20.88
CA LEU A 239 -6.97 -19.73 21.82
C LEU A 239 -7.08 -18.67 22.91
N VAL A 240 -6.82 -19.04 24.17
CA VAL A 240 -6.72 -18.09 25.30
C VAL A 240 -5.46 -18.46 26.09
N LEU A 241 -4.48 -17.56 26.13
CA LEU A 241 -3.18 -17.77 26.77
C LEU A 241 -3.09 -16.88 28.02
N GLY A 242 -3.05 -17.52 29.18
CA GLY A 242 -2.94 -16.89 30.49
C GLY A 242 -4.04 -15.89 30.81
N CYS A 243 -5.21 -15.96 30.15
CA CYS A 243 -6.26 -14.93 30.19
C CYS A 243 -5.87 -13.52 29.69
N LYS A 244 -4.57 -13.28 29.45
CA LYS A 244 -3.99 -12.01 28.97
C LYS A 244 -4.11 -11.88 27.46
N TYR A 245 -3.86 -12.96 26.72
CA TYR A 245 -3.91 -13.01 25.26
C TYR A 245 -5.04 -13.92 24.78
N TYR A 246 -5.80 -13.53 23.77
CA TYR A 246 -6.80 -14.40 23.16
C TYR A 246 -6.99 -14.15 21.66
N ARG A 247 -7.27 -15.19 20.88
CA ARG A 247 -7.54 -15.09 19.44
C ARG A 247 -8.68 -16.02 19.01
N PRO A 248 -9.81 -15.46 18.54
CA PRO A 248 -10.77 -16.19 17.71
C PRO A 248 -10.18 -16.40 16.32
N GLY A 249 -10.12 -17.66 15.86
CA GLY A 249 -9.55 -18.03 14.56
C GLY A 249 -8.13 -18.63 14.63
N ALA A 250 -7.72 -19.23 13.52
CA ALA A 250 -6.43 -19.90 13.33
C ALA A 250 -5.37 -18.99 12.71
N GLY A 251 -4.09 -19.33 12.91
CA GLY A 251 -2.91 -18.64 12.39
C GLY A 251 -2.62 -18.85 10.90
N THR A 252 -3.58 -19.34 10.11
CA THR A 252 -3.31 -19.81 8.73
C THR A 252 -2.76 -18.74 7.79
N SER A 253 -2.95 -17.45 8.09
CA SER A 253 -2.44 -16.33 7.28
C SER A 253 -0.92 -16.12 7.41
N ILE A 254 -0.32 -16.49 8.55
CA ILE A 254 1.13 -16.35 8.79
C ILE A 254 1.90 -17.66 8.58
N GLY A 255 1.20 -18.78 8.43
CA GLY A 255 1.77 -20.09 8.19
C GLY A 255 2.20 -20.82 9.48
N GLU A 256 2.36 -22.14 9.36
CA GLU A 256 2.55 -23.06 10.50
C GLU A 256 3.81 -22.74 11.33
N GLU A 257 4.93 -22.48 10.67
CA GLU A 257 6.20 -22.18 11.34
C GLU A 257 6.13 -20.86 12.13
N GLN A 258 5.55 -19.80 11.54
CA GLN A 258 5.46 -18.50 12.18
C GLN A 258 4.42 -18.51 13.30
N GLU A 259 3.30 -19.22 13.12
CA GLU A 259 2.32 -19.44 14.19
C GLU A 259 2.94 -20.16 15.38
N ALA A 260 3.73 -21.21 15.15
CA ALA A 260 4.45 -21.89 16.23
C ALA A 260 5.40 -20.94 17.00
N LYS A 261 6.10 -20.04 16.30
CA LYS A 261 6.98 -19.03 16.92
C LYS A 261 6.19 -17.98 17.72
N VAL A 262 5.05 -17.50 17.19
CA VAL A 262 4.16 -16.57 17.89
C VAL A 262 3.61 -17.18 19.17
N LEU A 263 3.04 -18.39 19.11
CA LEU A 263 2.52 -19.09 20.30
C LEU A 263 3.63 -19.32 21.33
N THR A 264 4.84 -19.67 20.87
CA THR A 264 6.01 -19.83 21.75
C THR A 264 6.34 -18.51 22.45
N ALA A 265 6.44 -17.39 21.73
CA ALA A 265 6.76 -16.08 22.29
C ALA A 265 5.70 -15.58 23.28
N LEU A 266 4.40 -15.75 22.98
CA LEU A 266 3.31 -15.37 23.88
C LEU A 266 3.28 -16.21 25.15
N ILE A 267 3.57 -17.53 25.08
CA ILE A 267 3.64 -18.36 26.28
C ILE A 267 4.92 -18.04 27.09
N CYS A 268 6.04 -17.75 26.44
CA CYS A 268 7.28 -17.31 27.10
C CYS A 268 7.11 -15.99 27.88
N ASP A 269 6.30 -15.05 27.39
CA ASP A 269 5.92 -13.85 28.14
C ASP A 269 5.13 -14.18 29.42
N LEU A 270 4.23 -15.16 29.36
CA LEU A 270 3.41 -15.57 30.52
C LEU A 270 4.19 -16.34 31.59
N THR A 271 5.29 -17.01 31.24
CA THR A 271 6.05 -17.91 32.13
C THR A 271 7.33 -17.29 32.72
N ASP A 272 7.50 -15.97 32.60
CA ASP A 272 8.75 -15.25 32.88
C ASP A 272 9.95 -15.85 32.13
N SER A 273 9.82 -16.04 30.82
CA SER A 273 10.84 -16.59 29.91
C SER A 273 11.26 -18.04 30.23
N LYS A 274 10.31 -18.91 30.59
CA LYS A 274 10.59 -20.33 30.91
C LYS A 274 9.77 -21.31 30.06
N PRO A 275 10.33 -22.47 29.67
CA PRO A 275 11.71 -22.91 29.91
C PRO A 275 12.74 -22.15 29.05
N VAL A 276 13.95 -21.97 29.57
CA VAL A 276 15.00 -21.13 28.95
C VAL A 276 15.42 -21.69 27.60
N GLU A 277 15.52 -23.01 27.49
CA GLU A 277 15.81 -23.76 26.26
C GLU A 277 14.74 -23.61 25.16
N VAL A 278 13.58 -23.03 25.47
CA VAL A 278 12.51 -22.69 24.52
C VAL A 278 12.46 -21.18 24.27
N CYS A 279 12.61 -20.38 25.32
CA CYS A 279 12.41 -18.92 25.28
C CYS A 279 13.65 -18.11 24.89
N SER A 280 14.86 -18.67 24.97
CA SER A 280 16.10 -18.03 24.50
C SER A 280 16.46 -18.35 23.04
N ASP A 281 15.47 -18.74 22.23
CA ASP A 281 15.63 -18.75 20.78
C ASP A 281 15.62 -17.29 20.26
N PRO A 282 16.59 -16.84 19.45
CA PRO A 282 16.68 -15.43 19.04
C PRO A 282 15.46 -14.89 18.31
N GLU A 283 14.74 -15.71 17.54
CA GLU A 283 13.53 -15.29 16.83
C GLU A 283 12.33 -15.18 17.79
N VAL A 284 12.29 -16.04 18.82
CA VAL A 284 11.32 -15.94 19.93
C VAL A 284 11.59 -14.70 20.78
N GLU A 285 12.86 -14.39 21.09
CA GLU A 285 13.23 -13.18 21.83
C GLU A 285 12.91 -11.89 21.06
N ASP A 286 13.03 -11.88 19.73
CA ASP A 286 12.61 -10.76 18.88
C ASP A 286 11.08 -10.59 18.89
N LEU A 287 10.33 -11.69 18.75
CA LEU A 287 8.87 -11.67 18.86
C LEU A 287 8.38 -11.26 20.26
N MET A 288 9.09 -11.64 21.33
CA MET A 288 8.77 -11.17 22.68
C MET A 288 8.97 -9.66 22.85
N LYS A 289 10.00 -9.06 22.23
CA LYS A 289 10.17 -7.60 22.19
C LYS A 289 9.02 -6.94 21.41
N LYS A 290 8.62 -7.53 20.28
CA LYS A 290 7.45 -7.08 19.50
C LYS A 290 6.12 -7.23 20.27
N ASN A 291 5.99 -8.23 21.14
CA ASN A 291 4.80 -8.44 21.99
C ASN A 291 4.59 -7.33 23.04
N THR A 292 5.64 -6.62 23.44
CA THR A 292 5.51 -5.46 24.34
C THR A 292 4.97 -4.19 23.66
N MET A 293 4.91 -4.17 22.33
CA MET A 293 4.19 -3.14 21.58
C MET A 293 2.71 -3.53 21.50
N ASN A 294 1.85 -2.86 22.29
CA ASN A 294 0.41 -2.93 22.06
C ASN A 294 0.12 -2.35 20.67
N LEU A 295 -0.33 -3.17 19.73
CA LEU A 295 -0.64 -2.79 18.35
C LEU A 295 -2.13 -2.44 18.29
N THR A 296 -2.50 -1.17 18.18
CA THR A 296 -3.93 -0.81 18.15
C THR A 296 -4.27 0.41 17.29
N ASP A 297 -5.41 0.23 16.62
CA ASP A 297 -5.81 0.87 15.38
C ASP A 297 -4.94 0.49 14.16
N GLU A 298 -5.63 0.33 13.04
CA GLU A 298 -5.07 -0.06 11.75
C GLU A 298 -5.29 1.14 10.82
N MET A 299 -4.19 1.80 10.44
CA MET A 299 -4.18 2.87 9.47
C MET A 299 -4.16 2.28 8.07
N LYS A 300 -5.25 2.50 7.32
CA LYS A 300 -5.30 2.10 5.91
C LYS A 300 -4.86 3.28 5.07
N ILE A 301 -3.79 3.08 4.32
CA ILE A 301 -3.20 4.09 3.45
C ILE A 301 -3.52 3.71 2.01
N THR A 302 -4.10 4.63 1.25
CA THR A 302 -4.33 4.49 -0.18
C THR A 302 -3.39 5.43 -0.92
N ILE A 303 -2.54 4.90 -1.81
CA ILE A 303 -1.67 5.70 -2.69
C ILE A 303 -2.18 5.54 -4.12
N GLY A 304 -2.53 6.65 -4.77
CA GLY A 304 -2.91 6.69 -6.18
C GLY A 304 -1.73 7.07 -7.07
N LEU A 305 -1.60 6.43 -8.22
CA LEU A 305 -0.66 6.80 -9.29
C LEU A 305 -1.43 6.96 -10.59
N LYS A 306 -1.20 8.08 -11.29
CA LYS A 306 -1.87 8.41 -12.55
C LYS A 306 -0.87 8.97 -13.56
N ASN A 307 -0.88 8.47 -14.79
CA ASN A 307 -0.23 9.10 -15.95
C ASN A 307 -1.27 9.27 -17.06
N PRO A 308 -1.95 10.42 -17.17
CA PRO A 308 -2.94 10.67 -18.21
C PRO A 308 -2.30 11.23 -19.50
N THR A 309 -1.01 11.01 -19.71
CA THR A 309 -0.32 11.35 -20.96
C THR A 309 -0.32 10.15 -21.89
N SER A 310 -0.24 10.43 -23.20
CA SER A 310 -0.26 9.42 -24.26
C SER A 310 1.07 8.67 -24.45
N SER A 311 2.04 8.87 -23.54
CA SER A 311 3.35 8.22 -23.54
C SER A 311 3.73 7.72 -22.15
N PRO A 312 4.52 6.63 -22.03
CA PRO A 312 5.07 6.25 -20.75
C PRO A 312 5.98 7.34 -20.15
N VAL A 313 5.92 7.54 -18.84
CA VAL A 313 6.76 8.51 -18.12
C VAL A 313 7.53 7.81 -17.01
N ASN A 314 8.84 8.04 -16.95
CA ASN A 314 9.66 7.60 -15.83
C ASN A 314 9.64 8.65 -14.72
N ALA A 315 9.64 8.21 -13.46
CA ALA A 315 9.72 9.09 -12.30
C ALA A 315 10.34 8.36 -11.10
N TYR A 316 10.95 9.12 -10.18
CA TYR A 316 11.20 8.64 -8.82
C TYR A 316 9.94 8.83 -7.97
N PHE A 317 9.52 7.79 -7.27
CA PHE A 317 8.56 7.89 -6.19
C PHE A 317 9.29 8.11 -4.86
N VAL A 318 8.82 9.10 -4.09
CA VAL A 318 9.31 9.45 -2.77
C VAL A 318 8.15 9.36 -1.78
N TRP A 319 8.38 8.77 -0.62
CA TRP A 319 7.44 8.73 0.51
C TRP A 319 8.15 9.11 1.81
N ASN A 320 7.67 10.18 2.44
CA ASN A 320 8.17 10.73 3.69
C ASN A 320 7.07 10.74 4.77
N LEU A 321 7.51 10.69 6.03
CA LEU A 321 6.73 11.05 7.21
C LEU A 321 7.25 12.39 7.75
N SER A 322 6.36 13.34 8.00
CA SER A 322 6.63 14.54 8.79
C SER A 322 5.98 14.41 10.16
N LEU A 323 6.73 14.81 11.20
CA LEU A 323 6.29 14.91 12.60
C LEU A 323 6.46 16.37 13.04
N PRO A 324 5.56 17.29 12.62
CA PRO A 324 5.75 18.74 12.76
C PRO A 324 5.90 19.21 14.20
N ASP A 325 5.21 18.57 15.15
CA ASP A 325 5.30 18.89 16.59
C ASP A 325 6.72 18.73 17.16
N TYR A 326 7.56 17.94 16.49
CA TYR A 326 8.96 17.70 16.85
C TYR A 326 9.96 18.32 15.86
N GLY A 327 9.48 18.99 14.80
CA GLY A 327 10.31 19.51 13.72
C GLY A 327 11.13 18.43 13.00
N TYR A 328 10.54 17.23 12.82
CA TYR A 328 11.26 16.04 12.39
C TYR A 328 10.66 15.45 11.10
N GLU A 329 11.51 15.02 10.18
CA GLU A 329 11.12 14.38 8.92
C GLU A 329 11.89 13.08 8.73
N TRP A 330 11.24 12.09 8.12
CA TRP A 330 11.80 10.75 7.95
C TRP A 330 11.43 10.15 6.59
N THR A 331 12.44 9.81 5.80
CA THR A 331 12.25 9.20 4.48
C THR A 331 12.01 7.70 4.60
N MET A 332 10.77 7.28 4.34
CA MET A 332 10.39 5.88 4.28
C MET A 332 11.03 5.23 3.06
N MET A 333 10.76 5.78 1.88
CA MET A 333 11.11 5.18 0.59
C MET A 333 11.51 6.23 -0.44
N VAL A 334 12.54 5.92 -1.24
CA VAL A 334 12.88 6.60 -2.50
C VAL A 334 13.23 5.51 -3.51
N VAL A 335 12.45 5.41 -4.59
CA VAL A 335 12.54 4.31 -5.56
C VAL A 335 12.28 4.83 -6.98
N PRO A 336 13.05 4.41 -7.98
CA PRO A 336 12.66 4.60 -9.37
C PRO A 336 11.43 3.72 -9.63
N LEU A 337 10.41 4.26 -10.29
CA LEU A 337 9.29 3.45 -10.77
C LEU A 337 9.65 2.82 -12.12
N ALA A 338 9.05 1.66 -12.43
CA ALA A 338 8.90 1.24 -13.81
C ALA A 338 8.16 2.35 -14.61
N PRO A 339 8.45 2.53 -15.91
CA PRO A 339 7.82 3.59 -16.70
C PRO A 339 6.29 3.54 -16.60
N LEU A 340 5.70 4.56 -15.97
CA LEU A 340 4.25 4.66 -15.75
C LEU A 340 3.56 4.62 -17.12
N PRO A 341 2.72 3.62 -17.44
CA PRO A 341 2.14 3.47 -18.77
C PRO A 341 1.34 4.70 -19.22
N ALA A 342 1.15 4.86 -20.52
CA ALA A 342 0.24 5.87 -21.05
C ALA A 342 -1.20 5.61 -20.58
N GLU A 343 -1.95 6.66 -20.28
CA GLU A 343 -3.32 6.61 -19.74
C GLU A 343 -3.48 5.70 -18.49
N PHE A 344 -2.44 5.60 -17.66
CA PHE A 344 -2.42 4.77 -16.46
C PHE A 344 -3.17 5.43 -15.28
N GLU A 345 -3.93 4.63 -14.52
CA GLU A 345 -4.54 5.02 -13.26
C GLU A 345 -4.71 3.78 -12.36
N GLN A 346 -4.04 3.77 -11.20
CA GLN A 346 -4.13 2.67 -10.24
C GLN A 346 -3.97 3.17 -8.80
N CYS A 347 -4.72 2.57 -7.87
CA CYS A 347 -4.56 2.79 -6.44
C CYS A 347 -4.03 1.53 -5.75
N TYR A 348 -3.12 1.74 -4.80
CA TYR A 348 -2.49 0.72 -3.96
C TYR A 348 -2.95 0.95 -2.53
N ASN A 349 -3.21 -0.12 -1.78
CA ASN A 349 -3.71 -0.05 -0.41
C ASN A 349 -2.79 -0.79 0.54
N PHE A 350 -2.47 -0.16 1.67
CA PHE A 350 -1.54 -0.68 2.69
C PHE A 350 -2.21 -0.58 4.07
N SER A 351 -1.88 -1.49 4.97
CA SER A 351 -2.38 -1.49 6.36
C SER A 351 -1.22 -1.38 7.35
N LEU A 352 -1.08 -0.22 8.00
CA LEU A 352 -0.10 -0.04 9.06
C LEU A 352 -0.78 -0.15 10.43
N LEU A 353 -0.38 -1.13 11.24
CA LEU A 353 -0.78 -1.18 12.65
C LEU A 353 -0.04 -0.09 13.43
N ILE A 354 -0.80 0.74 14.16
CA ILE A 354 -0.27 1.84 14.96
C ILE A 354 0.12 1.32 16.35
N PRO A 355 1.39 1.44 16.79
CA PRO A 355 1.80 1.07 18.13
C PRO A 355 1.29 2.06 19.20
N ASP A 356 1.21 1.59 20.44
CA ASP A 356 1.16 2.46 21.62
C ASP A 356 2.51 3.13 21.84
N TRP A 357 2.61 4.39 21.43
CA TRP A 357 3.76 5.28 21.66
C TRP A 357 3.69 6.03 23.00
N GLY A 358 2.83 5.59 23.93
CA GLY A 358 2.71 6.15 25.27
C GLY A 358 1.73 7.31 25.36
N ALA A 359 1.85 8.10 26.44
CA ALA A 359 0.82 9.01 26.93
C ALA A 359 0.74 10.38 26.22
N VAL A 360 1.61 10.65 25.23
CA VAL A 360 1.73 11.94 24.55
C VAL A 360 1.22 11.83 23.12
N GLY A 361 0.17 12.59 22.78
CA GLY A 361 -0.32 12.70 21.42
C GLY A 361 0.55 13.60 20.56
N PHE A 362 0.55 13.36 19.24
CA PHE A 362 1.28 14.18 18.28
C PHE A 362 0.61 14.20 16.90
N ASN A 363 0.81 15.28 16.17
CA ASN A 363 0.43 15.41 14.77
C ASN A 363 1.51 14.84 13.86
N ALA A 364 1.09 14.29 12.73
CA ALA A 364 1.95 13.69 11.72
C ALA A 364 1.34 13.91 10.33
N SER A 365 2.16 13.82 9.29
CA SER A 365 1.70 13.89 7.89
C SER A 365 2.48 12.91 7.04
N TRP A 366 1.78 12.16 6.20
CA TRP A 366 2.42 11.42 5.12
C TRP A 366 2.54 12.33 3.90
N THR A 367 3.71 12.38 3.28
CA THR A 367 3.92 13.11 2.03
C THR A 367 4.45 12.18 0.97
N VAL A 368 3.83 12.19 -0.21
CA VAL A 368 4.28 11.44 -1.39
C VAL A 368 4.58 12.40 -2.54
N ALA A 369 5.59 12.09 -3.33
CA ALA A 369 5.95 12.88 -4.51
C ALA A 369 6.42 12.01 -5.67
N LEU A 370 6.17 12.49 -6.89
CA LEU A 370 6.81 12.06 -8.12
C LEU A 370 7.84 13.11 -8.52
N LEU A 371 9.10 12.69 -8.69
CA LEU A 371 10.19 13.55 -9.16
C LEU A 371 10.66 13.10 -10.55
N GLU A 372 11.15 14.04 -11.36
CA GLU A 372 11.82 13.73 -12.62
C GLU A 372 13.07 12.86 -12.39
N GLU A 373 13.40 11.94 -13.32
CA GLU A 373 14.58 11.07 -13.17
C GLU A 373 15.93 11.77 -13.30
N THR A 374 15.95 12.96 -13.89
CA THR A 374 17.17 13.72 -14.16
C THR A 374 17.33 14.87 -13.18
N ALA A 375 18.56 15.06 -12.68
CA ALA A 375 18.91 16.24 -11.89
C ALA A 375 18.48 17.54 -12.61
N PRO A 376 17.76 18.46 -11.95
CA PRO A 376 17.69 18.62 -10.49
C PRO A 376 16.61 17.81 -9.74
N TYR A 377 15.94 16.85 -10.39
CA TYR A 377 14.85 16.03 -9.82
C TYR A 377 13.64 16.89 -9.43
N GLU A 378 13.13 17.71 -10.37
CA GLU A 378 12.00 18.60 -10.10
C GLU A 378 10.73 17.82 -9.73
N THR A 379 9.94 18.35 -8.80
CA THR A 379 8.66 17.76 -8.40
C THR A 379 7.66 17.84 -9.56
N ILE A 380 7.23 16.69 -10.05
CA ILE A 380 6.17 16.54 -11.05
C ILE A 380 4.81 16.78 -10.39
N CYS A 381 4.59 16.13 -9.24
CA CYS A 381 3.40 16.20 -8.41
C CYS A 381 3.74 15.74 -6.98
N GLU A 382 3.08 16.34 -5.98
CA GLU A 382 3.14 15.94 -4.57
C GLU A 382 1.74 15.97 -3.95
N ASP A 383 1.52 15.15 -2.93
CA ASP A 383 0.28 15.12 -2.13
C ASP A 383 0.58 14.73 -0.68
N SER A 384 -0.33 15.05 0.24
CA SER A 384 -0.15 14.85 1.68
C SER A 384 -1.41 14.44 2.43
N ALA A 385 -1.27 13.50 3.37
CA ALA A 385 -2.33 13.04 4.27
C ALA A 385 -1.96 13.28 5.73
N ASP A 386 -2.60 14.27 6.34
CA ASP A 386 -2.45 14.63 7.76
C ASP A 386 -3.21 13.67 8.69
N TRP A 387 -2.56 13.27 9.78
CA TRP A 387 -3.15 12.42 10.81
C TRP A 387 -2.60 12.75 12.20
N ARG A 388 -3.27 12.28 13.25
CA ARG A 388 -2.88 12.52 14.65
C ARG A 388 -2.87 11.23 15.45
N TYR A 389 -1.79 11.00 16.19
CA TYR A 389 -1.74 10.00 17.25
C TYR A 389 -2.44 10.53 18.51
N VAL A 390 -3.42 9.78 19.00
CA VAL A 390 -4.21 10.09 20.20
C VAL A 390 -3.95 9.01 21.25
N PRO A 391 -3.30 9.31 22.38
CA PRO A 391 -2.87 8.32 23.35
C PRO A 391 -4.05 7.67 24.08
N ALA A 392 -3.91 6.40 24.46
CA ALA A 392 -4.95 5.68 25.20
C ALA A 392 -5.06 6.19 26.65
N GLY A 393 -6.08 7.02 26.92
CA GLY A 393 -6.47 7.39 28.28
C GLY A 393 -6.15 8.83 28.69
N SER A 394 -6.69 9.80 27.94
CA SER A 394 -6.68 11.26 28.19
C SER A 394 -7.38 11.73 29.49
N GLY A 395 -7.38 10.91 30.54
CA GLY A 395 -8.00 11.16 31.84
C GLY A 395 -7.17 10.75 33.06
N ARG A 396 -5.93 10.25 32.91
CA ARG A 396 -4.97 10.15 34.03
C ARG A 396 -4.12 11.42 34.06
N GLY A 397 -4.09 12.07 35.23
CA GLY A 397 -3.46 13.37 35.40
C GLY A 397 -1.98 13.36 35.00
N VAL A 398 -1.59 14.38 34.22
CA VAL A 398 -0.21 14.59 33.79
C VAL A 398 0.67 14.79 35.02
N VAL A 399 1.61 13.87 35.22
CA VAL A 399 2.82 14.13 36.01
C VAL A 399 3.86 14.61 34.99
N GLU A 400 4.41 15.80 35.18
CA GLU A 400 5.42 16.38 34.30
C GLU A 400 6.78 15.70 34.48
N GLU A 401 6.96 14.51 33.90
CA GLU A 401 8.28 13.88 33.69
C GLU A 401 8.31 13.19 32.31
N GLU A 402 9.19 13.69 31.42
CA GLU A 402 9.82 13.10 30.22
C GLU A 402 9.16 11.89 29.49
N GLY A 403 7.82 11.84 29.38
CA GLY A 403 7.07 10.66 28.94
C GLY A 403 6.69 10.56 27.46
N GLY A 404 7.33 11.33 26.57
CA GLY A 404 7.08 11.28 25.12
C GLY A 404 7.99 10.30 24.39
N VAL A 405 7.46 9.59 23.38
CA VAL A 405 8.25 8.77 22.44
C VAL A 405 9.29 9.64 21.71
N LYS A 406 10.45 9.09 21.35
CA LYS A 406 11.40 9.83 20.51
C LYS A 406 10.92 9.83 19.04
N PRO A 407 11.02 10.95 18.31
CA PRO A 407 10.60 11.01 16.90
C PRO A 407 11.28 9.98 16.00
N ALA A 408 12.55 9.67 16.28
CA ALA A 408 13.30 8.62 15.59
C ALA A 408 12.70 7.21 15.82
N GLU A 409 12.22 6.90 17.03
CA GLU A 409 11.60 5.60 17.36
C GLU A 409 10.27 5.43 16.60
N VAL A 410 9.51 6.51 16.41
CA VAL A 410 8.31 6.52 15.56
C VAL A 410 8.67 6.30 14.08
N GLY A 411 9.68 7.01 13.58
CA GLY A 411 10.14 6.93 12.18
C GLY A 411 10.72 5.55 11.81
N GLU A 412 11.60 5.00 12.65
CA GLU A 412 12.20 3.67 12.47
C GLU A 412 11.13 2.57 12.46
N GLU A 413 10.19 2.62 13.41
CA GLU A 413 9.17 1.58 13.56
C GLU A 413 8.11 1.62 12.45
N LEU A 414 7.68 2.81 12.01
CA LEU A 414 6.79 2.93 10.86
C LEU A 414 7.49 2.52 9.56
N LYS A 415 8.78 2.86 9.39
CA LYS A 415 9.56 2.41 8.23
C LYS A 415 9.66 0.90 8.17
N ARG A 416 9.99 0.24 9.28
CA ARG A 416 10.04 -1.23 9.38
C ARG A 416 8.73 -1.88 8.96
N ARG A 417 7.58 -1.28 9.31
CA ARG A 417 6.24 -1.78 8.92
C ARG A 417 5.94 -1.59 7.44
N VAL A 418 6.30 -0.43 6.87
CA VAL A 418 6.19 -0.17 5.42
C VAL A 418 7.06 -1.16 4.62
N GLU A 419 8.22 -1.52 5.14
CA GLU A 419 9.10 -2.55 4.55
C GLU A 419 8.53 -3.98 4.72
N GLU A 420 7.94 -4.32 5.86
CA GLU A 420 7.35 -5.65 6.15
C GLU A 420 6.04 -5.95 5.41
N GLU A 421 5.18 -4.94 5.20
CA GLU A 421 3.95 -5.09 4.40
C GLU A 421 4.25 -5.34 2.90
N GLY A 422 5.51 -5.18 2.46
CA GLY A 422 5.94 -5.51 1.11
C GLY A 422 5.25 -4.64 0.06
N VAL A 423 5.46 -3.32 0.14
CA VAL A 423 4.89 -2.31 -0.78
C VAL A 423 5.30 -2.57 -2.23
N GLU A 424 4.55 -3.42 -2.94
CA GLU A 424 4.67 -3.67 -4.39
C GLU A 424 4.00 -2.54 -5.19
N LEU A 425 4.64 -1.37 -5.18
CA LEU A 425 4.45 -0.37 -6.23
C LEU A 425 5.04 -0.89 -7.56
N PRO A 426 4.71 -0.30 -8.72
CA PRO A 426 5.16 -0.82 -10.01
C PRO A 426 6.65 -0.53 -10.20
N PHE A 427 7.49 -1.49 -9.81
CA PHE A 427 8.96 -1.50 -9.88
C PHE A 427 9.49 -2.22 -11.13
#